data_AF-A0A6T1HFA3-F1
#
_entry.id   AF-A0A6T1HFA3-F1
#
_cell.length_a   1.000
_cell.length_b   1.000
_cell.length_c   1.000
_cell.angle_alpha   90.00
_cell.angle_beta   90.00
_cell.angle_gamma   90.00
#
_symmetry.space_group_name_H-M   'P 1'
#
loop_
_entity.id
_entity.type
_entity.pdbx_description
1 polymer ?
#
loop_
_entity_poly.entity_id
_entity_poly.type
_entity_poly.pdbx_seq_one_letter_code
_entity_poly.pdbx_strand_id
1 'polypeptide(L)'
;MDHALLNNHLFLKPFNILGAMFARWYGANESWTNVSMKLFGPWYLETDVLANVLYEERGIKLLVGAFVPLFGTPRGRLLQQFAKKKGIALTWALGQATMDPFKDRPPKHKTMPSFKAGPRILDLTTSASARLNVSSHGSARCAFEKLWEDVASVRGPSGELAQEKAWALWARAETELHSSRVALPAPGMCADWDACIGTLLTGECVCYRSTTADIVV
;
A
#
# COMPACT_ATOMS: atom_id res chain seq x y z
N MET A 1 -16.12 -1.83 3.57
CA MET A 1 -15.48 -1.10 2.45
C MET A 1 -14.01 -1.30 2.64
N ASP A 2 -13.43 -2.19 1.84
CA ASP A 2 -12.28 -2.94 2.29
C ASP A 2 -11.06 -2.44 1.54
N HIS A 3 -10.13 -1.84 2.28
CA HIS A 3 -8.78 -1.59 1.79
C HIS A 3 -8.01 -2.89 2.01
N ALA A 4 -7.38 -3.41 0.96
CA ALA A 4 -6.53 -4.60 1.04
C ALA A 4 -5.07 -4.20 0.76
N LEU A 5 -4.33 -3.90 1.82
CA LEU A 5 -2.88 -3.98 1.91
C LEU A 5 -2.46 -5.45 1.81
N LEU A 6 -2.08 -5.86 0.60
CA LEU A 6 -1.38 -7.13 0.40
C LEU A 6 0.03 -7.05 1.02
N ASN A 7 0.13 -7.35 2.30
CA ASN A 7 1.40 -7.50 2.99
C ASN A 7 1.94 -8.92 2.74
N ASN A 8 2.80 -9.04 1.73
CA ASN A 8 3.37 -10.30 1.25
C ASN A 8 4.20 -11.08 2.31
N HIS A 9 4.43 -10.52 3.51
CA HIS A 9 5.26 -11.16 4.54
C HIS A 9 4.49 -12.05 5.53
N LEU A 10 3.15 -11.98 5.53
CA LEU A 10 2.30 -12.68 6.52
C LEU A 10 1.65 -13.98 6.02
N PHE A 11 1.65 -14.25 4.72
CA PHE A 11 0.92 -15.37 4.12
C PHE A 11 1.47 -16.78 4.42
N LEU A 12 2.59 -16.93 5.14
CA LEU A 12 3.29 -18.23 5.27
C LEU A 12 3.67 -18.65 6.71
N LYS A 13 3.02 -18.12 7.76
CA LYS A 13 3.20 -18.65 9.14
C LYS A 13 1.91 -19.29 9.69
N PRO A 14 2.00 -20.40 10.46
CA PRO A 14 0.87 -21.27 10.80
C PRO A 14 -0.06 -20.76 11.93
N PHE A 15 -0.09 -19.46 12.25
CA PHE A 15 -0.82 -18.95 13.42
C PHE A 15 -1.99 -18.06 13.04
N ASN A 16 -3.20 -18.50 13.39
CA ASN A 16 -4.45 -17.75 13.19
C ASN A 16 -4.64 -16.70 14.30
N ILE A 17 -3.86 -15.62 14.22
CA ILE A 17 -3.93 -14.45 15.11
C ILE A 17 -5.27 -13.70 14.97
N LEU A 18 -5.89 -13.74 13.78
CA LEU A 18 -7.18 -13.09 13.53
C LEU A 18 -8.30 -13.69 14.39
N GLY A 19 -8.36 -15.02 14.49
CA GLY A 19 -9.39 -15.70 15.29
C GLY A 19 -9.36 -15.34 16.78
N ALA A 20 -8.17 -15.19 17.36
CA ALA A 20 -8.01 -14.85 18.78
C ALA A 20 -8.45 -13.40 19.10
N MET A 21 -8.27 -12.46 18.17
CA MET A 21 -8.68 -11.06 18.38
C MET A 21 -10.16 -10.84 18.08
N PHE A 22 -10.74 -11.57 17.13
CA PHE A 22 -12.19 -11.53 16.85
C PHE A 22 -13.00 -11.98 18.09
N ALA A 23 -12.55 -13.05 18.76
CA ALA A 23 -13.16 -13.52 20.00
C ALA A 23 -13.16 -12.45 21.12
N ARG A 24 -12.06 -11.67 21.22
CA ARG A 24 -11.90 -10.60 22.20
C ARG A 24 -12.84 -9.41 21.97
N TRP A 25 -13.04 -9.00 20.72
CA TRP A 25 -13.87 -7.81 20.41
C TRP A 25 -15.38 -8.11 20.40
N TYR A 26 -15.78 -9.34 20.09
CA TYR A 26 -17.18 -9.71 19.95
C TYR A 26 -17.70 -10.63 21.08
N GLY A 27 -16.93 -10.78 22.17
CA GLY A 27 -17.39 -11.43 23.40
C GLY A 27 -17.53 -12.95 23.31
N ALA A 28 -16.75 -13.62 22.47
CA ALA A 28 -16.76 -15.08 22.42
C ALA A 28 -15.96 -15.65 23.60
N ASN A 29 -16.62 -16.53 24.37
CA ASN A 29 -16.11 -17.15 25.60
C ASN A 29 -14.78 -17.88 25.35
N GLU A 30 -13.83 -17.76 26.30
CA GLU A 30 -12.43 -18.22 26.19
C GLU A 30 -12.27 -19.75 26.06
N SER A 31 -13.36 -20.53 26.13
CA SER A 31 -13.36 -21.99 26.07
C SER A 31 -13.06 -22.62 24.70
N TRP A 32 -12.87 -21.81 23.65
CA TRP A 32 -12.69 -22.31 22.28
C TRP A 32 -11.26 -22.21 21.73
N THR A 33 -10.28 -21.68 22.48
CA THR A 33 -8.89 -21.58 21.99
C THR A 33 -7.86 -21.86 23.09
N ASN A 34 -6.79 -22.58 22.77
CA ASN A 34 -5.67 -22.89 23.67
C ASN A 34 -4.51 -21.88 23.58
N VAL A 35 -4.76 -20.67 23.05
CA VAL A 35 -3.70 -19.72 22.72
C VAL A 35 -3.45 -18.79 23.91
N SER A 36 -2.31 -18.94 24.58
CA SER A 36 -1.96 -18.10 25.75
C SER A 36 -1.68 -16.64 25.35
N MET A 37 -2.27 -15.69 26.08
CA MET A 37 -2.21 -14.23 25.88
C MET A 37 -0.82 -13.56 25.99
N LYS A 38 0.27 -14.31 26.17
CA LYS A 38 1.59 -13.74 26.53
C LYS A 38 2.39 -13.10 25.38
N LEU A 39 1.87 -12.98 24.16
CA LEU A 39 2.66 -12.59 22.97
C LEU A 39 2.14 -11.36 22.18
N PHE A 40 1.19 -10.58 22.71
CA PHE A 40 0.62 -9.45 21.98
C PHE A 40 1.50 -8.19 22.03
N GLY A 41 2.31 -7.97 20.99
CA GLY A 41 2.81 -6.64 20.62
C GLY A 41 1.79 -5.84 19.80
N PRO A 42 1.99 -4.54 19.55
CA PRO A 42 1.10 -3.73 18.73
C PRO A 42 1.29 -4.10 17.24
N TRP A 43 0.43 -4.98 16.72
CA TRP A 43 0.38 -5.32 15.30
C TRP A 43 -0.67 -4.47 14.60
N TYR A 44 -0.31 -3.90 13.46
CA TYR A 44 -1.28 -3.40 12.49
C TYR A 44 -1.99 -4.61 11.88
N LEU A 45 -3.26 -4.79 12.21
CA LEU A 45 -4.15 -5.78 11.62
C LEU A 45 -4.91 -5.09 10.49
N GLU A 46 -4.63 -5.48 9.27
CA GLU A 46 -5.64 -5.38 8.23
C GLU A 46 -6.42 -6.70 8.24
N THR A 47 -7.73 -6.62 8.03
CA THR A 47 -8.58 -7.81 7.94
C THR A 47 -8.05 -8.69 6.82
N ASP A 48 -7.43 -9.82 7.16
CA ASP A 48 -7.25 -10.91 6.21
C ASP A 48 -8.68 -11.30 5.81
N VAL A 49 -9.06 -10.94 4.59
CA VAL A 49 -10.44 -11.05 4.16
C VAL A 49 -10.73 -12.55 4.11
N LEU A 50 -11.47 -13.07 5.09
CA LEU A 50 -12.01 -14.43 5.10
C LEU A 50 -13.01 -14.67 3.93
N ALA A 51 -13.14 -13.70 3.03
CA ALA A 51 -13.93 -13.75 1.82
C ALA A 51 -13.00 -13.77 0.59
N ASN A 52 -13.41 -14.47 -0.45
CA ASN A 52 -12.78 -14.38 -1.75
C ASN A 52 -12.76 -12.91 -2.18
N VAL A 53 -11.56 -12.36 -2.34
CA VAL A 53 -11.40 -10.99 -2.84
C VAL A 53 -11.95 -10.96 -4.26
N LEU A 54 -13.14 -10.39 -4.43
CA LEU A 54 -13.80 -10.26 -5.73
C LEU A 54 -13.13 -9.10 -6.49
N TYR A 55 -11.97 -9.37 -7.08
CA TYR A 55 -11.24 -8.43 -7.94
C TYR A 55 -12.05 -7.96 -9.16
N GLU A 56 -13.06 -8.74 -9.57
CA GLU A 56 -13.85 -8.49 -10.77
C GLU A 56 -15.01 -7.51 -10.53
N GLU A 57 -15.50 -7.42 -9.28
CA GLU A 57 -16.60 -6.53 -8.90
C GLU A 57 -16.13 -5.16 -8.40
N ARG A 58 -14.87 -4.78 -8.68
CA ARG A 58 -14.22 -3.56 -8.14
C ARG A 58 -14.27 -3.46 -6.61
N GLY A 59 -14.31 -4.61 -5.91
CA GLY A 59 -14.23 -4.64 -4.45
C GLY A 59 -12.93 -4.01 -3.91
N ILE A 60 -11.88 -3.94 -4.74
CA ILE A 60 -10.62 -3.28 -4.42
C ILE A 60 -10.47 -1.99 -5.22
N LYS A 61 -10.36 -0.87 -4.50
CA LYS A 61 -10.14 0.46 -5.07
C LYS A 61 -8.66 0.81 -5.25
N LEU A 62 -7.77 0.20 -4.47
CA LEU A 62 -6.38 0.60 -4.42
C LEU A 62 -5.46 -0.57 -4.05
N LEU A 63 -4.43 -0.79 -4.85
CA LEU A 63 -3.28 -1.62 -4.50
C LEU A 63 -2.17 -0.77 -3.91
N VAL A 64 -1.45 -1.34 -2.94
CA VAL A 64 -0.35 -0.67 -2.26
C VAL A 64 0.89 -1.55 -2.35
N GLY A 65 1.82 -1.16 -3.22
CA GLY A 65 3.11 -1.81 -3.36
C GLY A 65 4.07 -1.33 -2.26
N ALA A 66 4.72 -2.28 -1.60
CA ALA A 66 5.82 -1.97 -0.68
C ALA A 66 7.08 -1.61 -1.47
N PHE A 67 7.60 -0.40 -1.28
CA PHE A 67 8.71 0.15 -2.06
C PHE A 67 9.99 -0.68 -1.90
N VAL A 68 10.39 -0.96 -0.65
CA VAL A 68 11.64 -1.67 -0.35
C VAL A 68 11.72 -3.07 -0.98
N PRO A 69 10.72 -3.95 -0.86
CA PRO A 69 10.81 -5.29 -1.46
C PRO A 69 10.45 -5.36 -2.95
N LEU A 70 9.71 -4.41 -3.52
CA LEU A 70 9.14 -4.55 -4.87
C LEU A 70 9.58 -3.50 -5.89
N PHE A 71 9.80 -2.25 -5.50
CA PHE A 71 10.06 -1.16 -6.46
C PHE A 71 11.40 -1.35 -7.17
N GLY A 72 11.48 -1.18 -8.49
CA GLY A 72 12.72 -1.46 -9.21
C GLY A 72 13.01 -2.95 -9.43
N THR A 73 12.08 -3.87 -9.10
CA THR A 73 12.29 -5.33 -9.27
C THR A 73 11.39 -5.92 -10.38
N PRO A 74 11.72 -7.08 -10.94
CA PRO A 74 10.82 -7.81 -11.85
C PRO A 74 9.46 -8.13 -11.21
N ARG A 75 9.42 -8.48 -9.91
CA ARG A 75 8.16 -8.72 -9.19
C ARG A 75 7.31 -7.45 -9.06
N GLY A 76 7.94 -6.30 -8.85
CA GLY A 76 7.25 -5.01 -8.90
C GLY A 76 6.61 -4.73 -10.26
N ARG A 77 7.29 -5.07 -11.37
CA ARG A 77 6.69 -4.97 -12.71
C ARG A 77 5.50 -5.89 -12.89
N LEU A 78 5.53 -7.11 -12.34
CA LEU A 78 4.37 -8.01 -12.35
C LEU A 78 3.18 -7.42 -11.58
N LEU A 79 3.42 -6.75 -10.44
CA LEU A 79 2.38 -6.03 -9.71
C LEU A 79 1.78 -4.88 -10.54
N GLN A 80 2.62 -4.08 -11.22
CA GLN A 80 2.15 -3.03 -12.14
C GLN A 80 1.29 -3.62 -13.27
N GLN A 81 1.73 -4.71 -13.89
CA GLN A 81 0.99 -5.40 -14.95
C GLN A 81 -0.35 -5.95 -14.45
N PHE A 82 -0.37 -6.53 -13.26
CA PHE A 82 -1.59 -7.02 -12.62
C PHE A 82 -2.58 -5.87 -12.37
N ALA A 83 -2.11 -4.79 -11.74
CA ALA A 83 -2.90 -3.59 -11.48
C ALA A 83 -3.48 -3.01 -12.79
N LYS A 84 -2.64 -2.90 -13.82
CA LYS A 84 -3.03 -2.48 -15.16
C LYS A 84 -4.11 -3.38 -15.77
N LYS A 85 -3.92 -4.70 -15.72
CA LYS A 85 -4.85 -5.70 -16.27
C LYS A 85 -6.21 -5.66 -15.58
N LYS A 86 -6.23 -5.42 -14.27
CA LYS A 86 -7.46 -5.34 -13.47
C LYS A 86 -8.07 -3.94 -13.43
N GLY A 87 -7.41 -2.94 -14.02
CA GLY A 87 -7.86 -1.54 -13.97
C GLY A 87 -7.89 -0.98 -12.55
N ILE A 88 -7.02 -1.47 -11.66
CA ILE A 88 -6.92 -1.02 -10.26
C ILE A 88 -5.74 -0.06 -10.14
N ALA A 89 -5.94 1.06 -9.45
CA ALA A 89 -4.89 2.00 -9.12
C ALA A 89 -3.82 1.34 -8.24
N LEU A 90 -2.55 1.63 -8.51
CA LEU A 90 -1.42 1.21 -7.68
C LEU A 90 -0.77 2.44 -7.06
N THR A 91 -0.50 2.38 -5.77
CA THR A 91 0.35 3.35 -5.07
C THR A 91 1.52 2.63 -4.43
N TRP A 92 2.63 3.33 -4.26
CA TRP A 92 3.80 2.85 -3.56
C TRP A 92 3.85 3.49 -2.18
N ALA A 93 4.21 2.70 -1.19
CA ALA A 93 4.50 3.17 0.15
C ALA A 93 5.88 2.67 0.54
N LEU A 94 6.66 3.48 1.26
CA LEU A 94 7.96 3.04 1.78
C LEU A 94 7.83 1.72 2.55
N GLY A 95 6.71 1.55 3.26
CA GLY A 95 6.46 0.44 4.18
C GLY A 95 7.31 0.56 5.45
N GLN A 96 7.31 -0.47 6.28
CA GLN A 96 8.37 -0.61 7.27
C GLN A 96 9.68 -0.85 6.52
N ALA A 97 10.54 0.16 6.47
CA ALA A 97 11.91 0.01 5.97
C ALA A 97 12.79 -0.87 6.89
N THR A 98 12.21 -1.52 7.90
CA THR A 98 12.86 -2.44 8.83
C THR A 98 12.54 -3.87 8.40
N MET A 99 13.55 -4.64 8.00
CA MET A 99 13.37 -6.06 7.67
C MET A 99 13.07 -6.93 8.91
N ASP A 100 13.20 -6.37 10.12
CA ASP A 100 12.84 -7.04 11.37
C ASP A 100 12.35 -6.02 12.42
N PRO A 101 11.02 -5.93 12.69
CA PRO A 101 10.49 -5.00 13.69
C PRO A 101 10.92 -5.35 15.13
N PHE A 102 11.59 -6.49 15.35
CA PHE A 102 12.09 -6.93 16.65
C PHE A 102 13.60 -6.72 16.83
N LYS A 103 14.41 -6.76 15.76
CA LYS A 103 15.85 -6.46 15.85
C LYS A 103 16.15 -4.97 15.85
N ASP A 104 15.35 -4.18 15.15
CA ASP A 104 15.59 -2.73 14.99
C ASP A 104 14.73 -1.89 15.93
N ARG A 105 14.31 -2.44 17.07
CA ARG A 105 13.67 -1.61 18.10
C ARG A 105 14.68 -0.55 18.51
N PRO A 106 14.37 0.76 18.37
CA PRO A 106 15.23 1.76 18.94
C PRO A 106 15.39 1.46 20.44
N PRO A 107 16.58 1.71 21.02
CA PRO A 107 16.79 1.52 22.46
C PRO A 107 15.62 2.15 23.22
N LYS A 108 15.12 1.45 24.25
CA LYS A 108 13.84 1.62 25.00
C LYS A 108 13.38 3.06 25.37
N HIS A 109 14.14 4.10 25.04
CA HIS A 109 13.91 5.49 25.41
C HIS A 109 13.82 6.48 24.23
N LYS A 110 13.95 6.04 22.97
CA LYS A 110 13.61 6.93 21.84
C LYS A 110 12.14 6.72 21.51
N THR A 111 11.36 7.78 21.69
CA THR A 111 9.99 7.91 21.20
C THR A 111 9.89 7.26 19.83
N MET A 112 9.04 6.24 19.68
CA MET A 112 8.79 5.70 18.35
C MET A 112 8.34 6.87 17.48
N PRO A 113 9.02 7.18 16.36
CA PRO A 113 8.59 8.26 15.50
C PRO A 113 7.13 7.99 15.16
N SER A 114 6.24 8.96 15.40
CA SER A 114 4.83 8.77 15.12
C SER A 114 4.71 8.37 13.67
N PHE A 115 4.18 7.18 13.40
CA PHE A 115 3.90 6.72 12.05
C PHE A 115 2.73 7.55 11.50
N LYS A 116 3.00 8.79 11.10
CA LYS A 116 2.11 9.48 10.18
C LYS A 116 2.16 8.64 8.91
N ALA A 117 1.03 8.04 8.55
CA ALA A 117 0.87 7.39 7.26
C ALA A 117 1.18 8.46 6.20
N GLY A 118 2.42 8.46 5.72
CA GLY A 118 2.89 9.43 4.74
C GLY A 118 2.08 9.28 3.46
N PRO A 119 1.93 10.35 2.68
CA PRO A 119 1.32 10.26 1.37
C PRO A 119 2.08 9.23 0.53
N ARG A 120 1.32 8.42 -0.20
CA ARG A 120 1.83 7.37 -1.07
C ARG A 120 2.16 7.94 -2.43
N ILE A 121 3.03 7.29 -3.20
CA ILE A 121 3.35 7.74 -4.56
C ILE A 121 2.47 6.97 -5.54
N LEU A 122 1.60 7.66 -6.27
CA LEU A 122 0.77 7.07 -7.32
C LEU A 122 1.65 6.51 -8.43
N ASP A 123 1.39 5.26 -8.82
CA ASP A 123 2.04 4.65 -9.96
C ASP A 123 1.45 5.20 -11.26
N LEU A 124 2.19 6.11 -11.88
CA LEU A 124 1.80 6.79 -13.12
C LEU A 124 1.73 5.86 -14.34
N THR A 125 2.28 4.66 -14.27
CA THR A 125 2.17 3.67 -15.36
C THR A 125 0.81 2.96 -15.35
N THR A 126 0.19 2.90 -14.17
CA THR A 126 -1.13 2.27 -13.96
C THR A 126 -2.29 3.25 -14.02
N SER A 127 -2.05 4.54 -13.71
CA SER A 127 -3.09 5.57 -13.55
C SER A 127 -4.03 5.70 -14.76
N ALA A 128 -3.48 5.66 -15.98
CA ALA A 128 -4.26 5.72 -17.21
C ALA A 128 -5.17 4.49 -17.40
N SER A 129 -4.67 3.30 -17.05
CA SER A 129 -5.45 2.05 -17.17
C SER A 129 -6.49 1.91 -16.07
N ALA A 130 -6.21 2.45 -14.89
CA ALA A 130 -7.17 2.64 -13.81
C ALA A 130 -8.16 3.78 -14.09
N ARG A 131 -8.04 4.51 -15.22
CA ARG A 131 -8.94 5.61 -15.61
C ARG A 131 -9.09 6.67 -14.52
N LEU A 132 -8.00 7.01 -13.83
CA LEU A 132 -8.05 8.05 -12.80
C LEU A 132 -8.20 9.44 -13.44
N ASN A 133 -8.79 10.37 -12.69
CA ASN A 133 -8.90 11.79 -13.05
C ASN A 133 -7.57 12.57 -12.87
N VAL A 134 -6.44 11.88 -12.73
CA VAL A 134 -5.11 12.48 -12.63
C VAL A 134 -4.36 12.31 -13.94
N SER A 135 -3.98 13.43 -14.54
CA SER A 135 -3.15 13.44 -15.75
C SER A 135 -1.68 13.23 -15.41
N SER A 136 -1.06 12.18 -15.97
CA SER A 136 0.38 12.02 -15.92
C SER A 136 1.03 13.01 -16.89
N HIS A 137 1.63 14.08 -16.39
CA HIS A 137 2.52 14.91 -17.22
C HIS A 137 3.72 14.07 -17.67
N GLY A 138 4.18 14.25 -18.91
CA GLY A 138 5.29 13.47 -19.48
C GLY A 138 6.54 13.50 -18.60
N SER A 139 6.86 14.65 -17.99
CA SER A 139 7.99 14.81 -17.07
C SER A 139 7.88 13.94 -15.81
N ALA A 140 6.70 13.87 -15.19
CA ALA A 140 6.47 13.06 -13.99
C ALA A 140 6.61 11.56 -14.29
N ARG A 141 6.15 11.12 -15.47
CA ARG A 141 6.34 9.74 -15.93
C ARG A 141 7.82 9.41 -16.16
N CYS A 142 8.58 10.31 -16.80
CA CYS A 142 10.01 10.13 -16.97
C CYS A 142 10.75 10.08 -15.62
N ALA A 143 10.38 10.95 -14.67
CA ALA A 143 10.94 10.92 -13.32
C ALA A 143 10.63 9.61 -12.59
N PHE A 144 9.42 9.07 -12.75
CA PHE A 144 9.02 7.80 -12.15
C PHE A 144 9.83 6.63 -12.70
N GLU A 145 9.99 6.54 -14.03
CA GLU A 145 10.79 5.48 -14.66
C GLU A 145 12.27 5.61 -14.31
N LYS A 146 12.80 6.83 -14.27
CA LYS A 146 14.16 7.07 -13.81
C LYS A 146 14.37 6.61 -12.37
N LEU A 147 13.44 6.91 -11.47
CA LEU A 147 13.49 6.43 -10.09
C LEU A 147 13.45 4.89 -10.04
N TRP A 148 12.64 4.24 -10.90
CA TRP A 148 12.58 2.79 -11.00
C TRP A 148 13.93 2.19 -11.35
N GLU A 149 14.58 2.72 -12.38
CA GLU A 149 15.90 2.29 -12.85
C GLU A 149 16.99 2.56 -11.79
N ASP A 150 16.98 3.73 -11.18
CA ASP A 150 17.93 4.09 -10.14
C ASP A 150 17.80 3.15 -8.94
N VAL A 151 16.57 2.84 -8.48
CA VAL A 151 16.33 1.85 -7.42
C VAL A 151 16.81 0.45 -7.85
N ALA A 152 16.54 0.04 -9.09
CA ALA A 152 16.99 -1.24 -9.62
C ALA A 152 18.52 -1.37 -9.60
N SER A 153 19.23 -0.29 -9.96
CA SER A 153 20.70 -0.27 -10.05
C SER A 153 21.42 -0.34 -8.70
N VAL A 154 20.78 0.11 -7.61
CA VAL A 154 21.41 0.11 -6.27
C VAL A 154 21.07 -1.13 -5.45
N ARG A 155 20.22 -2.02 -5.97
CA ARG A 155 19.93 -3.29 -5.31
C ARG A 155 21.16 -4.18 -5.33
N GLY A 156 21.40 -4.86 -4.22
CA GLY A 156 22.49 -5.82 -4.12
C GLY A 156 22.25 -7.07 -4.98
N PRO A 157 23.23 -7.99 -5.07
CA PRO A 157 23.09 -9.23 -5.83
C PRO A 157 21.91 -10.12 -5.39
N SER A 158 21.51 -10.03 -4.10
CA SER A 158 20.32 -10.71 -3.55
C SER A 158 18.99 -10.08 -4.01
N GLY A 159 19.03 -8.93 -4.68
CA GLY A 159 17.86 -8.12 -5.01
C GLY A 159 17.37 -7.25 -3.85
N GLU A 160 18.04 -7.28 -2.70
CA GLU A 160 17.68 -6.48 -1.52
C GLU A 160 18.09 -5.03 -1.68
N LEU A 161 17.29 -4.13 -1.08
CA LEU A 161 17.56 -2.71 -1.01
C LEU A 161 17.94 -2.35 0.43
N ALA A 162 19.18 -1.92 0.64
CA ALA A 162 19.65 -1.47 1.95
C ALA A 162 18.78 -0.33 2.48
N GLN A 163 18.51 -0.33 3.80
CA GLN A 163 17.56 0.58 4.42
C GLN A 163 17.93 2.05 4.20
N GLU A 164 19.19 2.43 4.39
CA GLU A 164 19.68 3.80 4.21
C GLU A 164 19.48 4.27 2.76
N LYS A 165 19.69 3.37 1.79
CA LYS A 165 19.44 3.67 0.37
C LYS A 165 17.95 3.81 0.08
N ALA A 166 17.11 2.97 0.68
CA ALA A 166 15.67 3.07 0.55
C ALA A 166 15.14 4.42 1.06
N TRP A 167 15.60 4.89 2.22
CA TRP A 167 15.22 6.20 2.77
C TRP A 167 15.64 7.36 1.85
N ALA A 168 16.88 7.34 1.36
CA ALA A 168 17.38 8.38 0.46
C ALA A 168 16.60 8.42 -0.86
N LEU A 169 16.33 7.24 -1.45
CA LEU A 169 15.56 7.14 -2.69
C LEU A 169 14.10 7.53 -2.49
N TRP A 170 13.50 7.20 -1.35
CA TRP A 170 12.13 7.61 -1.03
C TRP A 170 12.02 9.12 -0.84
N ALA A 171 12.93 9.74 -0.10
CA ALA A 171 12.95 11.20 0.06
C ALA A 171 13.10 11.92 -1.30
N ARG A 172 13.92 11.37 -2.19
CA ARG A 172 14.03 11.86 -3.57
C ARG A 172 12.72 11.70 -4.33
N ALA A 173 12.08 10.54 -4.23
CA ALA A 173 10.80 10.25 -4.86
C ALA A 173 9.70 11.22 -4.39
N GLU A 174 9.65 11.55 -3.10
CA GLU A 174 8.70 12.52 -2.56
C GLU A 174 8.90 13.93 -3.12
N THR A 175 10.13 14.27 -3.50
CA THR A 175 10.48 15.55 -4.10
C THR A 175 10.17 15.57 -5.60
N GLU A 176 10.68 14.58 -6.34
CA GLU A 176 10.56 14.51 -7.81
C GLU A 176 9.13 14.17 -8.28
N LEU A 177 8.38 13.43 -7.47
CA LEU A 177 7.02 12.95 -7.79
C LEU A 177 5.97 13.64 -6.91
N HIS A 178 6.23 14.88 -6.49
CA HIS A 178 5.36 15.64 -5.59
C HIS A 178 3.89 15.69 -6.09
N SER A 179 3.68 15.92 -7.38
CA SER A 179 2.35 15.97 -8.01
C SER A 179 1.62 14.63 -8.08
N SER A 180 2.31 13.53 -7.77
CA SER A 180 1.77 12.17 -7.75
C SER A 180 1.59 11.63 -6.33
N ARG A 181 1.80 12.45 -5.30
CA ARG A 181 1.63 12.05 -3.91
C ARG A 181 0.17 12.08 -3.52
N VAL A 182 -0.35 10.92 -3.12
CA VAL A 182 -1.74 10.67 -2.75
C VAL A 182 -1.82 10.38 -1.26
N ALA A 183 -2.49 11.25 -0.52
CA ALA A 183 -2.93 10.96 0.83
C ALA A 183 -4.08 9.96 0.79
N LEU A 184 -4.10 9.03 1.75
CA LEU A 184 -5.23 8.12 1.90
C LEU A 184 -6.52 8.90 2.08
N PRO A 185 -7.64 8.38 1.58
CA PRO A 185 -8.90 9.07 1.69
C PRO A 185 -9.29 9.08 3.19
N ALA A 186 -9.78 10.22 3.70
CA ALA A 186 -10.53 10.29 4.97
C ALA A 186 -11.98 10.77 4.74
N PRO A 187 -12.97 10.33 5.54
CA PRO A 187 -14.37 10.69 5.33
C PRO A 187 -14.55 12.21 5.18
N GLY A 188 -15.29 12.62 4.15
CA GLY A 188 -15.55 14.04 3.85
C GLY A 188 -14.44 14.75 3.06
N MET A 189 -13.31 14.11 2.75
CA MET A 189 -12.27 14.72 1.91
C MET A 189 -12.67 14.86 0.43
N CYS A 190 -13.50 13.94 -0.07
CA CYS A 190 -13.99 13.91 -1.44
C CYS A 190 -15.51 13.78 -1.47
N ALA A 191 -16.15 14.44 -2.43
CA ALA A 191 -17.60 14.39 -2.61
C ALA A 191 -18.09 12.97 -2.91
N ASP A 192 -17.38 12.26 -3.79
CA ASP A 192 -17.62 10.85 -4.11
C ASP A 192 -16.55 9.97 -3.45
N TRP A 193 -16.71 9.73 -2.16
CA TRP A 193 -15.83 8.83 -1.41
C TRP A 193 -15.72 7.44 -2.06
N ASP A 194 -16.76 7.01 -2.76
CA ASP A 194 -16.79 5.67 -3.31
C ASP A 194 -15.93 5.51 -4.57
N ALA A 195 -15.88 6.53 -5.40
CA ALA A 195 -15.04 6.54 -6.59
C ALA A 195 -13.60 7.02 -6.33
N CYS A 196 -13.29 7.59 -5.16
CA CYS A 196 -11.98 8.19 -4.89
C CYS A 196 -11.04 7.27 -4.09
N ILE A 197 -9.74 7.33 -4.44
CA ILE A 197 -8.66 6.58 -3.77
C ILE A 197 -7.85 7.45 -2.79
N GLY A 198 -8.12 8.76 -2.75
CA GLY A 198 -7.36 9.71 -1.94
C GLY A 198 -7.41 11.13 -2.47
N THR A 199 -6.55 11.98 -1.93
CA THR A 199 -6.34 13.35 -2.41
C THR A 199 -4.87 13.59 -2.73
N LEU A 200 -4.60 14.40 -3.75
CA LEU A 200 -3.28 14.97 -3.97
C LEU A 200 -2.91 15.90 -2.80
N LEU A 201 -1.62 16.24 -2.70
CA LEU A 201 -1.16 17.23 -1.73
C LEU A 201 -1.74 18.63 -1.95
N THR A 202 -2.22 18.91 -3.16
CA THR A 202 -2.97 20.12 -3.51
C THR A 202 -4.40 20.15 -2.93
N GLY A 203 -4.89 19.01 -2.40
CA GLY A 203 -6.26 18.83 -1.93
C GLY A 203 -7.21 18.29 -2.99
N GLU A 204 -6.76 18.13 -4.23
CA GLU A 204 -7.59 17.60 -5.32
C GLU A 204 -7.86 16.11 -5.16
N CYS A 205 -9.11 15.70 -5.35
CA CYS A 205 -9.52 14.30 -5.25
C CYS A 205 -9.03 13.46 -6.42
N VAL A 206 -8.45 12.30 -6.11
CA VAL A 206 -8.01 11.30 -7.09
C VAL A 206 -9.05 10.19 -7.17
N CYS A 207 -9.77 10.14 -8.27
CA CYS A 207 -10.94 9.28 -8.42
C CYS A 207 -10.98 8.57 -9.76
N TYR A 208 -11.63 7.41 -9.78
CA TYR A 208 -11.99 6.70 -11.00
C TYR A 208 -12.97 7.55 -11.81
N ARG A 209 -12.73 7.68 -13.11
CA ARG A 209 -13.70 8.32 -14.02
C ARG A 209 -14.91 7.41 -14.16
N SER A 210 -16.10 7.97 -13.95
CA SER A 210 -17.34 7.24 -14.20
C SER A 210 -17.40 6.79 -15.65
N THR A 211 -17.60 5.49 -15.86
CA THR A 211 -17.89 4.93 -17.17
C THR A 211 -19.38 5.04 -17.38
N THR A 212 -19.85 6.15 -17.93
CA THR A 212 -21.26 6.41 -18.24
C THR A 212 -21.87 5.46 -19.28
N ALA A 213 -21.21 4.33 -19.60
CA ALA A 213 -21.53 3.47 -20.74
C ALA A 213 -22.22 2.14 -20.38
N ASP A 214 -22.27 1.71 -19.12
CA ASP A 214 -22.69 0.33 -18.79
C ASP A 214 -23.82 0.24 -17.75
N ILE A 215 -24.91 0.98 -17.95
CA ILE A 215 -26.22 0.58 -17.41
C ILE A 215 -27.28 0.84 -18.48
N VAL A 216 -27.33 -0.04 -19.47
CA VAL A 216 -28.61 -0.43 -20.08
C VAL A 216 -28.89 -1.81 -19.51
N VAL A 217 -29.78 -1.86 -18.51
CA VAL A 217 -30.47 -3.09 -18.11
C VAL A 217 -31.79 -3.13 -18.85
#